data_AF-A0A7V6IUK1-F1
#
_entry.id   AF-A0A7V6IUK1-F1
#
_cell.length_a   1.000
_cell.length_b   1.000
_cell.length_c   1.000
_cell.angle_alpha   90.00
_cell.angle_beta   90.00
_cell.angle_gamma   90.00
#
_symmetry.space_group_name_H-M   'P 1'
#
loop_
_entity.id
_entity.type
_entity.pdbx_description
1 polymer ?
#
loop_
_entity_poly.entity_id
_entity_poly.type
_entity_poly.pdbx_seq_one_letter_code
_entity_poly.pdbx_strand_id
1 'polypeptide(L)' 'MRMFIGFGLSLENKKKIEKLQKDLDVKGRFTAIDNLHLTLIFLG' A
#
# COMPACT_ATOMS: atom_id res chain seq x y z
N MET A 1 -13.64 13.71 7.93
CA MET A 1 -12.84 13.29 6.76
C MET A 1 -11.43 13.11 7.27
N ARG A 2 -10.80 11.95 7.03
CA ARG A 2 -9.48 11.64 7.61
C ARG A 2 -8.36 12.12 6.69
N MET A 3 -7.39 12.86 7.21
CA MET A 3 -6.27 13.39 6.41
C MET A 3 -4.93 12.76 6.79
N PHE A 4 -4.05 12.59 5.80
CA PHE A 4 -2.67 12.16 6.01
C PHE A 4 -1.76 12.74 4.93
N ILE A 5 -0.47 12.79 5.23
CA ILE A 5 0.61 13.14 4.30
C ILE A 5 1.47 11.90 4.12
N GLY A 6 1.74 11.53 2.88
CA GLY A 6 2.55 10.36 2.55
C GLY A 6 3.10 10.38 1.14
N PHE A 7 4.00 9.44 0.87
CA PHE A 7 4.57 9.23 -0.46
C PHE A 7 3.94 8.01 -1.13
N GLY A 8 3.60 8.16 -2.41
CA GLY A 8 3.24 7.03 -3.26
C GLY A 8 4.46 6.15 -3.57
N LEU A 9 4.23 4.87 -3.79
CA LEU A 9 5.28 3.94 -4.21
C LEU A 9 5.57 4.07 -5.71
N SER A 10 6.84 3.85 -6.10
CA SER A 10 7.24 3.74 -7.50
C SER A 10 6.56 2.56 -8.19
N LEU A 11 6.44 2.63 -9.53
CA LEU A 11 5.80 1.57 -10.31
C LEU A 11 6.50 0.21 -10.14
N GLU A 12 7.83 0.19 -10.06
CA GLU A 12 8.61 -1.03 -9.84
C GLU A 12 8.28 -1.66 -8.48
N ASN A 13 8.21 -0.85 -7.42
CA ASN A 13 7.89 -1.33 -6.07
C ASN A 13 6.44 -1.82 -5.98
N LYS A 14 5.50 -1.13 -6.65
CA LYS A 14 4.10 -1.59 -6.76
C LYS A 14 4.03 -2.99 -7.39
N LYS A 15 4.74 -3.25 -8.49
CA LYS A 15 4.77 -4.57 -9.15
C LYS A 15 5.37 -5.66 -8.25
N LYS A 16 6.45 -5.36 -7.53
CA LYS A 16 7.07 -6.32 -6.60
C LYS A 16 6.11 -6.70 -5.47
N ILE A 17 5.42 -5.72 -4.89
CA ILE A 17 4.45 -5.95 -3.82
C ILE A 17 3.21 -6.67 -4.33
N GLU A 18 2.72 -6.34 -5.53
CA GLU A 18 1.59 -7.05 -6.15
C GLU A 18 1.88 -8.53 -6.34
N LYS A 19 3.08 -8.88 -6.81
CA LYS A 19 3.49 -10.27 -6.91
C LYS A 19 3.52 -10.94 -5.53
N LEU A 20 4.11 -10.28 -4.54
CA LEU A 20 4.17 -10.78 -3.17
C LEU A 20 2.78 -11.03 -2.58
N GLN A 21 1.83 -10.10 -2.77
CA GLN A 21 0.45 -10.26 -2.29
C GLN A 21 -0.28 -11.43 -2.95
N LYS A 22 0.01 -11.75 -4.22
CA LYS A 22 -0.57 -12.91 -4.92
C LYS A 22 0.03 -14.23 -4.44
N ASP A 23 1.31 -14.24 -4.12
CA ASP A 23 2.04 -15.43 -3.67
C ASP A 23 1.76 -15.76 -2.18
N LEU A 24 1.27 -14.79 -1.42
CA LEU A 24 0.98 -14.93 0.01
C LEU A 24 -0.45 -15.41 0.27
N ASP A 25 -0.58 -16.65 0.76
CA ASP A 25 -1.85 -17.20 1.27
C ASP A 25 -2.12 -16.72 2.71
N VAL A 26 -2.51 -15.45 2.84
CA VAL A 26 -2.87 -14.86 4.14
C VAL A 26 -4.38 -14.84 4.29
N LYS A 27 -4.88 -15.32 5.44
CA LYS A 27 -6.26 -15.11 5.88
C LYS A 27 -6.48 -13.63 6.22
N GLY A 28 -6.69 -12.80 5.20
CA GLY A 28 -6.91 -11.36 5.32
C GLY A 28 -7.16 -10.70 3.97
N ARG A 29 -7.45 -9.39 3.97
CA ARG A 29 -7.51 -8.60 2.74
C ARG A 29 -6.27 -7.75 2.63
N PHE A 30 -5.60 -7.82 1.49
CA PHE A 30 -4.56 -6.86 1.16
C PHE A 30 -5.16 -5.53 0.73
N THR A 31 -4.43 -4.45 1.02
CA THR A 31 -4.71 -3.12 0.49
C THR A 31 -4.49 -3.14 -1.03
N ALA A 32 -5.43 -2.57 -1.79
CA ALA A 32 -5.28 -2.41 -3.24
C ALA A 32 -3.97 -1.68 -3.57
N ILE A 33 -3.27 -2.15 -4.61
CA ILE A 33 -1.93 -1.65 -4.97
C ILE A 33 -1.91 -0.15 -5.25
N ASP A 34 -2.98 0.41 -5.79
CA ASP A 34 -3.09 1.85 -6.06
C ASP A 34 -3.21 2.70 -4.79
N ASN A 35 -3.67 2.10 -3.70
CA ASN A 35 -3.79 2.74 -2.39
C ASN A 35 -2.56 2.51 -1.51
N LEU A 36 -1.53 1.81 -1.98
CA LEU A 36 -0.29 1.64 -1.22
C LEU A 36 0.52 2.94 -1.18
N HIS A 37 0.83 3.36 0.04
CA HIS A 37 1.60 4.56 0.32
C HIS A 37 2.41 4.38 1.60
N LEU A 38 3.44 5.20 1.75
CA LEU A 38 4.16 5.39 3.00
C LEU A 38 3.60 6.62 3.70
N THR A 39 2.84 6.41 4.78
CA THR A 39 2.34 7.49 5.62
C THR A 39 3.47 8.08 6.44
N LEU A 40 3.62 9.40 6.40
CA LEU A 40 4.57 10.14 7.23
C LEU A 40 3.86 10.77 8.44
N ILE A 41 2.73 11.41 8.18
CA ILE A 41 1.96 12.15 9.18
C ILE A 41 0.49 11.82 9.00
N PHE A 42 -0.17 11.44 10.08
CA PHE A 42 -1.62 11.24 10.13
C PHE A 42 -2.26 12.40 10.91
N LEU A 43 -3.30 13.02 10.35
CA LEU A 43 -3.88 14.28 10.85
C LEU A 43 -5.33 14.14 11.34
N GLY A 44 -5.82 12.91 11.50
CA GLY A 44 -7.18 12.63 11.97
C GLY A 44 -8.17 12.52 10.85
#